data_AF-A0A5N5RLD3-F1
#
_entry.id   AF-A0A5N5RLD3-F1
#
_cell.length_a   1.000
_cell.length_b   1.000
_cell.length_c   1.000
_cell.angle_alpha   90.00
_cell.angle_beta   90.00
_cell.angle_gamma   90.00
#
_symmetry.space_group_name_H-M   'P 1'
#
loop_
_entity.id
_entity.type
_entity.pdbx_description
1 polymer ?
#
loop_
_entity_poly.entity_id
_entity_poly.type
_entity_poly.pdbx_seq_one_letter_code
_entity_poly.pdbx_strand_id
1 'polypeptide(L)'
;MNTFMMVLAYMREHPAAILMLTTLISIGIVALMMLTHNAKMVDAVTAKPLSLTTEQTKQVVMRHKLKPARYVFFIPAAFATDDIINAWADAVAPRLGTGFQPVEVAIIPQRLWSPARYRVTFARLEALR
;
A
#
# COMPACT_ATOMS: atom_id res chain seq x y z
N MET A 1 22.99 7.17 -41.15
CA MET A 1 21.59 7.11 -40.68
C MET A 1 21.60 7.42 -39.19
N ASN A 2 20.92 8.48 -38.76
CA ASN A 2 20.95 8.92 -37.36
C ASN A 2 20.30 7.85 -36.46
N THR A 3 20.82 7.58 -35.26
CA THR A 3 20.38 6.48 -34.38
C THR A 3 18.87 6.45 -34.17
N PHE A 4 18.26 7.62 -34.09
CA PHE A 4 16.81 7.80 -34.01
C PHE A 4 16.03 7.22 -35.20
N MET A 5 16.51 7.43 -36.42
CA MET A 5 15.88 6.90 -37.65
C MET A 5 16.02 5.38 -37.73
N MET A 6 17.13 4.83 -37.23
CA MET A 6 17.34 3.38 -37.15
C MET A 6 16.38 2.73 -36.15
N VAL A 7 16.17 3.35 -34.98
CA VAL A 7 15.19 2.88 -34.00
C VAL A 7 13.78 2.94 -34.57
N LEU A 8 13.39 4.03 -35.24
CA LEU A 8 12.07 4.16 -35.87
C LEU A 8 11.82 3.11 -36.96
N ALA A 9 12.82 2.83 -37.80
CA ALA A 9 12.72 1.77 -38.81
C ALA A 9 12.55 0.39 -38.17
N TYR A 10 13.36 0.08 -37.17
CA TYR A 10 13.24 -1.16 -36.39
C TYR A 10 11.87 -1.28 -35.72
N MET A 11 11.34 -0.17 -35.19
CA MET A 11 10.02 -0.17 -34.57
C MET A 11 8.87 -0.44 -35.54
N ARG A 12 9.03 0.02 -36.78
CA ARG A 12 8.06 -0.21 -37.84
C ARG A 12 8.11 -1.64 -38.38
N GLU A 13 9.31 -2.24 -38.42
CA GLU A 13 9.52 -3.60 -38.92
C GLU A 13 9.12 -4.68 -37.91
N HIS A 14 9.20 -4.40 -36.61
CA HIS A 14 8.92 -5.39 -35.55
C HIS A 14 7.88 -4.93 -34.52
N PRO A 15 6.65 -4.57 -34.94
CA PRO A 15 5.63 -4.05 -34.03
C PRO A 15 5.25 -5.05 -32.93
N ALA A 16 5.20 -6.35 -33.26
CA ALA A 16 4.89 -7.41 -32.29
C ALA A 16 5.99 -7.59 -31.22
N ALA A 17 7.27 -7.53 -31.61
CA ALA A 17 8.38 -7.66 -30.67
C ALA A 17 8.40 -6.52 -29.65
N ILE A 18 8.08 -5.30 -30.09
CA ILE A 18 8.00 -4.13 -29.23
C ILE A 18 6.81 -4.21 -28.29
N LEU A 19 5.64 -4.62 -28.78
CA LEU A 19 4.49 -4.84 -27.91
C LEU A 19 4.79 -5.87 -26.82
N MET A 20 5.43 -6.98 -27.16
CA MET A 20 5.85 -7.98 -26.16
C MET A 20 6.82 -7.39 -25.13
N LEU A 21 7.84 -6.67 -25.57
CA LEU A 21 8.82 -6.04 -24.67
C LEU A 21 8.16 -5.02 -23.73
N THR A 22 7.32 -4.13 -24.28
CA THR A 22 6.58 -3.14 -23.47
C THR A 22 5.65 -3.80 -22.46
N THR A 23 5.01 -4.91 -22.84
CA THR A 23 4.12 -5.68 -21.95
C THR A 23 4.91 -6.29 -20.79
N LEU A 24 6.07 -6.90 -21.08
CA LEU A 24 6.95 -7.47 -20.04
C LEU A 24 7.47 -6.40 -19.07
N ILE A 25 7.91 -5.25 -19.59
CA ILE A 25 8.35 -4.12 -18.76
C ILE A 25 7.21 -3.64 -17.86
N SER A 26 6.00 -3.49 -18.43
CA SER A 26 4.82 -3.05 -17.69
C SER A 26 4.44 -4.03 -16.57
N ILE A 27 4.47 -5.34 -16.86
CA ILE A 27 4.24 -6.39 -15.86
C ILE A 27 5.27 -6.29 -14.73
N GLY A 28 6.55 -6.12 -15.06
CA GLY A 28 7.61 -5.97 -14.06
C GLY A 28 7.40 -4.77 -13.13
N ILE A 29 7.00 -3.63 -13.68
CA ILE A 29 6.68 -2.42 -12.91
C ILE A 29 5.49 -2.67 -11.97
N VAL A 30 4.42 -3.27 -12.48
CA VAL A 30 3.22 -3.58 -11.67
C VAL A 30 3.56 -4.57 -10.55
N ALA A 31 4.34 -5.61 -10.83
CA ALA A 31 4.78 -6.58 -9.84
C ALA A 31 5.63 -5.92 -8.74
N LEU A 32 6.57 -5.03 -9.11
CA LEU A 32 7.38 -4.28 -8.14
C LEU A 32 6.51 -3.35 -7.27
N MET A 33 5.52 -2.68 -7.87
CA MET A 33 4.57 -1.86 -7.11
C MET A 33 3.76 -2.70 -6.11
N MET A 34 3.31 -3.90 -6.48
CA MET A 34 2.60 -4.80 -5.56
C MET A 34 3.50 -5.33 -4.44
N LEU A 35 4.75 -5.71 -4.75
CA LEU A 35 5.73 -6.16 -3.76
C LEU A 35 6.04 -5.08 -2.72
N THR A 36 6.32 -3.86 -3.19
CA THR A 36 6.59 -2.72 -2.30
C THR A 36 5.38 -2.32 -1.47
N HIS A 37 4.17 -2.37 -2.05
CA HIS A 37 2.91 -2.18 -1.32
C HIS A 37 2.79 -3.19 -0.17
N ASN A 38 2.97 -4.48 -0.47
CA ASN A 38 2.81 -5.55 0.51
C ASN A 38 3.89 -5.47 1.59
N ALA A 39 5.14 -5.15 1.23
CA ALA A 39 6.23 -4.99 2.19
C ALA A 39 5.94 -3.88 3.21
N LYS A 40 5.45 -2.71 2.75
CA LYS A 40 5.12 -1.60 3.65
C LYS A 40 3.95 -1.94 4.59
N MET A 41 2.91 -2.59 4.07
CA MET A 41 1.79 -3.05 4.89
C MET A 41 2.27 -4.04 5.95
N VAL A 42 3.05 -5.05 5.54
CA VAL A 42 3.57 -6.10 6.42
C VAL A 42 4.46 -5.50 7.51
N ASP A 43 5.41 -4.62 7.17
CA ASP A 43 6.26 -3.95 8.16
C ASP A 43 5.43 -3.17 9.19
N ALA A 44 4.42 -2.43 8.73
CA ALA A 44 3.55 -1.66 9.61
C ALA A 44 2.78 -2.55 10.60
N VAL A 45 2.18 -3.64 10.15
CA VAL A 45 1.31 -4.46 11.01
C VAL A 45 2.06 -5.49 11.86
N THR A 46 3.29 -5.83 11.48
CA THR A 46 4.19 -6.69 12.26
C THR A 46 4.98 -5.91 13.32
N ALA A 47 4.97 -4.58 13.26
CA ALA A 47 5.58 -3.73 14.27
C ALA A 47 4.84 -3.80 15.62
N LYS A 48 5.60 -3.70 16.71
CA LYS A 48 5.04 -3.53 18.05
C LYS A 48 4.28 -2.21 18.17
N PRO A 49 3.19 -2.17 18.94
CA PRO A 49 2.65 -3.23 19.81
C PRO A 49 1.79 -4.27 19.06
N LEU A 50 1.31 -4.00 17.85
CA LEU A 50 0.35 -4.86 17.15
C LEU A 50 0.89 -6.26 16.83
N SER A 51 2.12 -6.35 16.30
CA SER A 51 2.87 -7.61 16.12
C SER A 51 2.08 -8.75 15.47
N LEU A 52 1.33 -8.47 14.40
CA LEU A 52 0.50 -9.50 13.76
C LEU A 52 1.33 -10.65 13.19
N THR A 53 0.79 -11.86 13.28
CA THR A 53 1.33 -13.03 12.59
C THR A 53 1.12 -12.94 11.08
N THR A 54 1.83 -13.78 10.32
CA THR A 54 1.70 -13.87 8.86
C THR A 54 0.25 -14.13 8.43
N GLU A 55 -0.47 -15.02 9.12
CA GLU A 55 -1.86 -15.37 8.79
C GLU A 55 -2.84 -14.25 9.11
N GLN A 56 -2.60 -13.49 10.18
CA GLN A 56 -3.40 -12.31 10.51
C GLN A 56 -3.15 -11.17 9.53
N THR A 57 -1.90 -10.99 9.10
CA THR A 57 -1.51 -9.95 8.13
C THR A 57 -2.23 -10.10 6.79
N LYS A 58 -2.51 -11.34 6.34
CA LYS A 58 -3.30 -11.62 5.13
C LYS A 58 -4.73 -11.05 5.18
N GLN A 59 -5.26 -10.83 6.38
CA GLN A 59 -6.62 -10.32 6.59
C GLN A 59 -6.65 -8.79 6.77
N VAL A 60 -5.49 -8.14 6.82
CA VAL A 60 -5.37 -6.68 6.85
C VAL A 60 -5.37 -6.14 5.42
N VAL A 61 -6.05 -5.01 5.23
CA VAL A 61 -6.05 -4.30 3.95
C VAL A 61 -5.52 -2.89 4.16
N MET A 62 -4.50 -2.50 3.40
CA MET A 62 -4.03 -1.12 3.29
C MET A 62 -4.53 -0.51 1.98
N ARG A 63 -5.08 0.71 2.03
CA ARG A 63 -5.51 1.48 0.84
C ARG A 63 -4.75 2.79 0.74
N HIS A 64 -4.27 3.11 -0.46
CA HIS A 64 -3.67 4.41 -0.78
C HIS A 64 -3.60 4.67 -2.29
N LYS A 65 -3.21 5.91 -2.67
CA LYS A 65 -2.91 6.30 -4.06
C LYS A 65 -1.41 6.13 -4.38
N LEU A 66 -1.03 6.12 -5.66
CA LEU A 66 0.38 5.97 -6.10
C LEU A 66 1.34 6.97 -5.42
N LYS A 67 0.92 8.22 -5.27
CA LYS A 67 1.56 9.23 -4.39
C LYS A 67 0.66 9.45 -3.19
N PRO A 68 0.88 8.72 -2.09
CA PRO A 68 -0.06 8.72 -0.99
C PRO A 68 0.07 10.03 -0.19
N ALA A 69 -1.02 10.79 -0.14
CA ALA A 69 -1.23 11.81 0.88
C ALA A 69 -1.88 11.21 2.13
N ARG A 70 -2.51 10.03 1.98
CA ARG A 70 -3.20 9.28 3.04
C ARG A 70 -2.95 7.78 2.88
N TYR A 71 -2.82 7.09 4.01
CA TYR A 71 -2.86 5.63 4.12
C TYR A 71 -4.06 5.26 4.99
N VAL A 72 -4.83 4.26 4.58
CA VAL A 72 -5.96 3.74 5.36
C VAL A 72 -5.77 2.25 5.58
N PHE A 73 -5.63 1.85 6.84
CA PHE A 73 -5.54 0.46 7.26
C PHE A 73 -6.90 -0.03 7.72
N PHE A 74 -7.26 -1.24 7.32
CA PHE A 74 -8.42 -1.98 7.78
C PHE A 74 -7.93 -3.22 8.52
N ILE A 75 -7.94 -3.17 9.85
CA ILE A 75 -7.45 -4.25 10.72
C ILE A 75 -8.66 -4.93 11.37
N PRO A 76 -8.84 -6.25 11.27
CA PRO A 76 -9.90 -6.95 11.98
C PRO A 76 -9.86 -6.67 13.48
N ALA A 77 -11.02 -6.34 14.07
CA ALA A 77 -11.10 -5.96 15.47
C ALA A 77 -10.76 -7.12 16.42
N ALA A 78 -10.83 -8.36 15.95
CA ALA A 78 -10.42 -9.54 16.70
C ALA A 78 -8.92 -9.60 17.01
N PHE A 79 -8.09 -8.78 16.35
CA PHE A 79 -6.62 -8.86 16.48
C PHE A 79 -6.04 -7.85 17.47
N ALA A 80 -6.81 -6.87 17.91
CA ALA A 80 -6.30 -5.80 18.76
C ALA A 80 -7.40 -5.14 19.59
N THR A 81 -7.01 -4.60 20.74
CA THR A 81 -7.84 -3.71 21.55
C THR A 81 -7.67 -2.26 21.11
N ASP A 82 -8.58 -1.38 21.54
CA ASP A 82 -8.49 0.07 21.29
C ASP A 82 -7.12 0.63 21.73
N ASP A 83 -6.65 0.23 22.92
CA ASP A 83 -5.36 0.68 23.46
C ASP A 83 -4.18 0.26 22.57
N ILE A 84 -4.18 -1.00 22.10
CA ILE A 84 -3.13 -1.53 21.23
C ILE A 84 -3.15 -0.81 19.87
N ILE A 85 -4.33 -0.55 19.31
CA ILE A 85 -4.46 0.14 18.01
C ILE A 85 -4.00 1.59 18.10
N ASN A 86 -4.36 2.31 19.16
CA ASN A 86 -3.91 3.69 19.35
C ASN A 86 -2.39 3.77 19.52
N ALA A 87 -1.83 2.93 20.40
CA ALA A 87 -0.39 2.85 20.59
C ALA A 87 0.36 2.41 19.31
N TRP A 88 -0.24 1.52 18.53
CA TRP A 88 0.27 1.13 17.22
C TRP A 88 0.24 2.27 16.21
N ALA A 89 -0.84 3.05 16.17
CA ALA A 89 -0.95 4.17 15.26
C ALA A 89 0.19 5.19 15.47
N ASP A 90 0.51 5.50 16.74
CA ASP A 90 1.61 6.40 17.07
C ASP A 90 2.99 5.83 16.70
N ALA A 91 3.21 4.53 16.96
CA ALA A 91 4.47 3.86 16.66
C ALA A 91 4.75 3.68 15.17
N VAL A 92 3.69 3.54 14.35
CA VAL A 92 3.80 3.22 12.92
C VAL A 92 3.87 4.45 12.03
N ALA A 93 3.35 5.61 12.45
CA ALA A 93 3.44 6.85 11.70
C ALA A 93 4.82 7.14 11.04
N PRO A 94 5.97 7.04 11.76
CA PRO A 94 7.28 7.26 11.15
C PRO A 94 7.70 6.19 10.12
N ARG A 95 7.15 4.97 10.21
CA ARG A 95 7.45 3.87 9.28
C ARG A 95 6.76 4.04 7.93
N LEU A 96 5.64 4.76 7.89
CA LEU A 96 4.89 4.99 6.66
C LEU A 96 5.57 6.03 5.75
N GLY A 97 6.44 6.86 6.32
CA GLY A 97 7.25 7.86 5.62
C GLY A 97 7.24 9.20 6.34
N THR A 98 7.98 10.17 5.79
CA THR A 98 8.12 11.49 6.38
C THR A 98 6.82 12.31 6.28
N GLY A 99 6.42 12.85 7.43
CA GLY A 99 5.30 13.79 7.56
C GLY A 99 3.92 13.17 7.71
N PHE A 100 3.81 11.84 7.82
CA PHE A 100 2.55 11.18 8.15
C PHE A 100 2.27 11.22 9.64
N GLN A 101 1.01 11.44 10.00
CA GLN A 101 0.50 11.37 11.37
C GLN A 101 -0.80 10.57 11.39
N PRO A 102 -1.14 9.90 12.51
CA PRO A 102 -2.44 9.30 12.70
C PRO A 102 -3.48 10.41 12.85
N VAL A 103 -4.56 10.34 12.06
CA VAL A 103 -5.59 11.40 12.01
C VAL A 103 -6.93 10.88 12.50
N GLU A 104 -7.21 9.60 12.27
CA GLU A 104 -8.48 9.00 12.61
C GLU A 104 -8.27 7.52 12.95
N VAL A 105 -8.77 7.11 14.10
CA VAL A 105 -8.94 5.71 14.50
C VAL A 105 -10.43 5.51 14.72
N ALA A 106 -11.08 4.75 13.85
CA ALA A 106 -12.51 4.50 13.92
C ALA A 106 -12.80 3.00 13.89
N ILE A 107 -13.77 2.54 14.67
CA ILE A 107 -14.25 1.16 14.61
C ILE A 107 -15.41 1.11 13.62
N ILE A 108 -15.26 0.29 12.57
CA ILE A 108 -16.36 -0.10 11.69
C ILE A 108 -17.06 -1.30 12.35
N PRO A 109 -18.31 -1.14 12.81
CA PRO A 109 -19.02 -2.21 13.50
C PRO A 109 -19.27 -3.40 12.58
N GLN A 110 -19.44 -4.56 13.18
CA GLN A 110 -19.79 -5.79 12.47
C GLN A 110 -21.10 -5.58 11.69
N ARG A 111 -21.11 -6.01 10.42
CA ARG A 111 -22.33 -6.16 9.61
C ARG A 111 -22.57 -7.64 9.35
N LEU A 112 -23.79 -7.95 8.90
CA LEU A 112 -24.30 -9.32 8.69
C LEU A 112 -23.33 -10.26 7.94
N TRP A 113 -22.47 -9.72 7.06
CA TRP A 113 -21.51 -10.48 6.24
C TRP A 113 -20.05 -10.06 6.43
N SER A 114 -19.74 -9.16 7.38
CA SER A 114 -18.38 -8.65 7.56
C SER A 114 -18.04 -8.44 9.04
N PRO A 115 -16.92 -9.01 9.53
CA PRO A 115 -16.49 -8.82 10.92
C PRO A 115 -16.18 -7.35 11.18
N ALA A 116 -16.22 -6.95 12.46
CA ALA A 116 -15.81 -5.61 12.88
C ALA A 116 -14.34 -5.36 12.52
N ARG A 117 -14.02 -4.11 12.16
CA ARG A 117 -12.67 -3.71 11.75
C ARG A 117 -12.33 -2.33 12.27
N TYR A 118 -11.10 -2.14 12.71
CA TYR A 118 -10.53 -0.82 12.84
C TYR A 118 -10.21 -0.25 11.48
N ARG A 119 -10.59 1.01 11.27
CA ARG A 119 -10.14 1.87 10.20
C ARG A 119 -9.18 2.88 10.81
N VAL A 120 -7.90 2.76 10.45
CA VAL A 120 -6.88 3.70 10.90
C VAL A 120 -6.38 4.50 9.71
N THR A 121 -6.59 5.81 9.76
CA THR A 121 -6.19 6.74 8.70
C THR A 121 -4.96 7.52 9.14
N PHE A 122 -3.92 7.46 8.33
CA PHE A 122 -2.77 8.34 8.39
C PHE A 122 -2.83 9.35 7.27
N ALA A 123 -2.52 10.62 7.54
CA ALA A 123 -2.41 11.64 6.50
C ALA A 123 -1.12 12.44 6.67
N ARG A 124 -0.64 13.02 5.56
CA ARG A 124 0.38 14.07 5.62
C ARG A 124 -0.26 15.35 6.12
N LEU A 125 0.49 16.13 6.91
CA LEU A 125 0.06 17.45 7.40
C LEU A 125 -0.44 18.37 6.27
N GLU A 126 0.21 18.31 5.11
CA GLU A 126 -0.17 19.07 3.90
C GLU A 126 -1.58 18.73 3.38
N ALA A 127 -2.10 17.54 3.67
CA ALA A 127 -3.38 17.03 3.17
C ALA A 127 -4.54 17.18 4.18
N LEU A 128 -4.28 17.90 5.28
CA LEU A 128 -5.25 18.26 6.32
C LEU A 128 -5.76 19.70 6.19
N ARG A 129 -5.15 20.51 5.32
CA ARG A 129 -5.66 21.82 4.88
C ARG A 129 -6.63 21.64 3.72
#